data_AF-A0A093K0J4-F1
#
_entry.id   AF-A0A093K0J4-F1
#
_cell.length_a   1.000
_cell.length_b   1.000
_cell.length_c   1.000
_cell.angle_alpha   90.00
_cell.angle_beta   90.00
_cell.angle_gamma   90.00
#
_symmetry.space_group_name_H-M   'P 1'
#
loop_
_entity.id
_entity.type
_entity.pdbx_description
1 polymer ?
#
loop_
_entity_poly.entity_id
_entity_poly.type
_entity_poly.pdbx_seq_one_letter_code
_entity_poly.pdbx_strand_id
1 'polypeptide(L)'
;PEKEATQLKSQVQRLQAEKADLLAIISELQVKLNNSVEDSFVEIRMNVSERNKKNMVSSSWKLWFQLGPPVFASSILFVYLASWSKPADEAKNLESEELTVSQLLCCLRNETQKRENLEKELQNHKERYFLWLDLLAGLQLSYPELSIYNFPHFFLCKVGSEVETLNLQVCALFKELQEAHEKLKEAELIQKKLQEKCQVLERKSSAAASELDEKQQLVYTIRKLELQVESMQAEFKLEQAKTQEERAKCSSLQDAYNKLRSELTEAMKTIDEMKRKELDRVDKAVLEELTAKVELAEQALAAKQFKMDEMKQIIAKQEEDLETMAVLRAQMEVYCSDFHAERAAREKIHEEKEQLAVQLAYLLKEQRNLDDLSRNSLAEMQSRHGARAAGNREHSPHLVQRGTGSQDWSQQRNISMYSCPKCEEILPDLDTLQIHVMDCIN
;
A
#
# COMPACT_ATOMS: atom_id res chain seq x y z
N PRO A 1 -9.09 24.75 -8.56
CA PRO A 1 -8.77 24.54 -9.97
C PRO A 1 -7.29 24.83 -10.34
N GLU A 2 -6.76 26.06 -10.21
CA GLU A 2 -5.38 26.35 -10.65
C GLU A 2 -4.29 25.67 -9.79
N LYS A 3 -4.48 25.62 -8.46
CA LYS A 3 -3.54 24.95 -7.55
C LYS A 3 -3.50 23.43 -7.72
N GLU A 4 -4.63 22.82 -8.10
CA GLU A 4 -4.71 21.38 -8.41
C GLU A 4 -4.05 21.08 -9.75
N ALA A 5 -4.19 21.98 -10.73
CA ALA A 5 -3.56 21.85 -12.03
C ALA A 5 -2.02 21.96 -11.95
N THR A 6 -1.48 22.81 -11.09
CA THR A 6 -0.03 22.91 -10.86
C THR A 6 0.53 21.69 -10.10
N GLN A 7 -0.23 21.16 -9.14
CA GLN A 7 0.13 19.94 -8.43
C GLN A 7 0.09 18.70 -9.34
N LEU A 8 -0.89 18.60 -10.24
CA LEU A 8 -0.94 17.52 -11.24
C LEU A 8 0.22 17.63 -12.24
N LYS A 9 0.59 18.84 -12.68
CA LYS A 9 1.75 19.03 -13.57
C LYS A 9 3.06 18.59 -12.92
N SER A 10 3.27 18.88 -11.63
CA SER A 10 4.49 18.44 -10.93
C SER A 10 4.52 16.93 -10.72
N GLN A 11 3.37 16.30 -10.46
CA GLN A 11 3.27 14.83 -10.42
C GLN A 11 3.56 14.20 -11.77
N VAL A 12 3.03 14.75 -12.87
CA VAL A 12 3.30 14.26 -14.22
C VAL A 12 4.78 14.39 -14.58
N GLN A 13 5.44 15.49 -14.22
CA GLN A 13 6.89 15.65 -14.43
C GLN A 13 7.71 14.63 -13.65
N ARG A 14 7.33 14.33 -12.41
CA ARG A 14 7.99 13.30 -11.60
C ARG A 14 7.84 11.91 -12.21
N LEU A 15 6.62 11.55 -12.63
CA LEU A 15 6.35 10.28 -13.30
C LEU A 15 7.07 10.17 -14.66
N GLN A 16 7.26 11.29 -15.37
CA GLN A 16 8.06 11.31 -16.60
C GLN A 16 9.55 11.07 -16.34
N ALA A 17 10.10 11.61 -15.25
CA ALA A 17 11.48 11.34 -14.84
C ALA A 17 11.66 9.87 -14.43
N GLU A 18 10.77 9.35 -13.57
CA GLU A 18 10.79 7.93 -13.17
C GLU A 18 10.65 6.99 -14.37
N LYS A 19 9.81 7.35 -15.36
CA LYS A 19 9.70 6.60 -16.62
C LYS A 19 11.01 6.60 -17.42
N ALA A 20 11.72 7.73 -17.47
CA ALA A 20 13.00 7.82 -18.17
C ALA A 20 14.08 6.95 -17.48
N ASP A 21 14.12 6.98 -16.15
CA ASP A 21 15.04 6.14 -15.36
C ASP A 21 14.75 4.64 -15.57
N LEU A 22 13.47 4.25 -15.54
CA LEU A 22 13.07 2.88 -15.81
C LEU A 22 13.42 2.43 -17.23
N LEU A 23 13.28 3.30 -18.23
CA LEU A 23 13.70 3.00 -19.61
C LEU A 23 15.21 2.84 -19.73
N ALA A 24 15.99 3.63 -19.01
CA ALA A 24 17.45 3.49 -18.95
C ALA A 24 17.84 2.14 -18.34
N ILE A 25 17.21 1.75 -17.22
CA ILE A 25 17.41 0.45 -16.57
C ILE A 25 17.02 -0.70 -17.51
N ILE A 26 15.89 -0.60 -18.22
CA ILE A 26 15.48 -1.62 -19.19
C ILE A 26 16.49 -1.73 -20.34
N SER A 27 17.01 -0.61 -20.84
CA SER A 27 18.06 -0.61 -21.87
C SER A 27 19.33 -1.30 -21.37
N GLU A 28 19.76 -1.00 -20.14
CA GLU A 28 20.92 -1.63 -19.51
C GLU A 28 20.72 -3.13 -19.28
N LEU A 29 19.52 -3.53 -18.82
CA LEU A 29 19.15 -4.93 -18.66
C LEU A 29 19.08 -5.67 -20.00
N GLN A 30 18.60 -5.03 -21.07
CA GLN A 30 18.59 -5.59 -22.42
C GLN A 30 20.01 -5.75 -22.99
N VAL A 31 20.90 -4.80 -22.74
CA VAL A 31 22.33 -4.91 -23.10
C VAL A 31 22.98 -6.05 -22.32
N LYS A 32 22.72 -6.16 -21.01
CA LYS A 32 23.21 -7.27 -20.19
C LYS A 32 22.68 -8.64 -20.64
N LEU A 33 21.41 -8.71 -21.05
CA LEU A 33 20.80 -9.93 -21.58
C LEU A 33 21.40 -10.32 -22.94
N ASN A 34 21.64 -9.35 -23.83
CA ASN A 34 22.25 -9.61 -25.14
C ASN A 34 23.74 -9.94 -25.05
N ASN A 35 24.45 -9.44 -24.04
CA ASN A 35 25.83 -9.84 -23.75
C ASN A 35 25.93 -11.18 -22.99
N SER A 36 24.81 -11.73 -22.51
CA SER A 36 24.74 -12.99 -21.76
C SER A 36 24.54 -14.23 -22.65
N VAL A 37 24.63 -14.11 -23.99
CA VAL A 37 24.44 -15.25 -24.90
C VAL A 37 25.67 -16.16 -25.00
N GLU A 38 26.84 -15.74 -24.51
CA GLU A 38 28.06 -16.59 -24.54
C GLU A 38 28.48 -17.19 -23.20
N ASP A 39 27.83 -16.85 -22.07
CA ASP A 39 28.20 -17.42 -20.76
C ASP A 39 27.06 -18.24 -20.13
N SER A 40 27.24 -19.56 -20.24
CA SER A 40 26.85 -20.59 -19.26
C SER A 40 25.39 -20.60 -18.77
N PHE A 41 24.62 -21.45 -19.44
CA PHE A 41 23.29 -21.92 -19.06
C PHE A 41 23.30 -22.57 -17.66
N VAL A 42 22.78 -21.87 -16.64
CA VAL A 42 22.30 -22.51 -15.40
C VAL A 42 20.78 -22.34 -15.34
N GLU A 43 20.09 -23.38 -15.79
CA GLU A 43 18.65 -23.55 -15.70
C GLU A 43 18.23 -23.74 -14.23
N ILE A 44 17.93 -22.64 -13.53
CA ILE A 44 17.24 -22.72 -12.24
C ILE A 44 15.75 -22.89 -12.52
N ARG A 45 15.32 -24.16 -12.60
CA ARG A 45 13.90 -24.54 -12.64
C ARG A 45 13.23 -24.19 -11.30
N MET A 46 12.55 -23.04 -11.23
CA MET A 46 11.60 -22.75 -10.16
C MET A 46 10.26 -23.41 -10.47
N ASN A 47 9.94 -24.47 -9.74
CA ASN A 47 8.62 -25.10 -9.78
C ASN A 47 7.58 -24.16 -9.15
N VAL A 48 6.96 -23.29 -9.96
CA VAL A 48 5.76 -22.56 -9.54
C VAL A 48 4.56 -23.46 -9.76
N SER A 49 4.00 -23.95 -8.65
CA SER A 49 2.73 -24.66 -8.61
C SER A 49 1.63 -23.89 -9.33
N GLU A 50 0.88 -24.63 -10.15
CA GLU A 50 -0.38 -24.23 -10.76
C GLU A 50 -1.33 -23.62 -9.72
N ARG A 51 -1.79 -22.40 -9.98
CA ARG A 51 -3.18 -22.02 -9.70
C ARG A 51 -3.60 -20.77 -10.48
N ASN A 52 -4.71 -20.96 -11.21
CA ASN A 52 -5.66 -19.96 -11.70
C ASN A 52 -5.24 -19.05 -12.88
N LYS A 53 -5.55 -19.57 -14.08
CA LYS A 53 -5.99 -18.77 -15.23
C LYS A 53 -7.41 -18.25 -14.98
N LYS A 54 -7.62 -16.94 -15.13
CA LYS A 54 -8.79 -16.34 -15.80
C LYS A 54 -8.55 -14.85 -16.11
N ASN A 55 -8.52 -14.56 -17.40
CA ASN A 55 -8.84 -13.29 -18.10
C ASN A 55 -7.95 -12.07 -17.84
N MET A 56 -7.32 -11.50 -18.87
CA MET A 56 -7.94 -10.51 -19.79
C MET A 56 -6.86 -9.81 -20.65
N VAL A 57 -7.17 -9.65 -21.94
CA VAL A 57 -6.56 -8.79 -22.98
C VAL A 57 -5.21 -9.20 -23.60
N SER A 58 -5.34 -10.08 -24.59
CA SER A 58 -4.64 -9.95 -25.87
C SER A 58 -5.12 -8.69 -26.59
N SER A 59 -4.21 -7.82 -27.05
CA SER A 59 -4.27 -7.14 -28.37
C SER A 59 -3.07 -6.22 -28.59
N SER A 60 -2.64 -6.16 -29.86
CA SER A 60 -1.83 -5.10 -30.49
C SER A 60 -0.33 -5.33 -30.61
N TRP A 61 0.06 -6.43 -31.25
CA TRP A 61 1.28 -6.48 -32.07
C TRP A 61 0.86 -6.82 -33.48
N LYS A 62 0.73 -5.82 -34.36
CA LYS A 62 0.78 -5.95 -35.84
C LYS A 62 0.60 -4.59 -36.51
N LEU A 63 1.35 -4.41 -37.61
CA LEU A 63 1.60 -3.21 -38.40
C LEU A 63 2.53 -2.22 -37.67
N TRP A 64 3.71 -1.86 -38.14
CA TRP A 64 4.09 -1.52 -39.51
C TRP A 64 5.48 -2.05 -39.87
N PHE A 65 5.57 -2.88 -40.91
CA PHE A 65 6.77 -3.13 -41.70
C PHE A 65 6.30 -3.26 -43.14
N GLN A 66 6.54 -2.23 -43.96
CA GLN A 66 6.82 -2.31 -45.41
C GLN A 66 6.65 -0.93 -46.07
N LEU A 67 7.76 -0.29 -46.41
CA LEU A 67 8.03 0.35 -47.70
C LEU A 67 9.53 0.72 -47.76
N GLY A 68 10.17 0.40 -48.89
CA GLY A 68 11.60 0.15 -49.03
C GLY A 68 12.56 1.37 -49.10
N PRO A 69 13.85 1.11 -49.41
CA PRO A 69 14.96 2.07 -49.39
C PRO A 69 15.06 2.84 -50.73
N PRO A 70 15.80 3.97 -50.86
CA PRO A 70 17.25 3.89 -51.12
C PRO A 70 18.14 5.13 -50.76
N VAL A 71 19.41 4.83 -50.46
CA VAL A 71 20.71 5.53 -50.66
C VAL A 71 20.93 7.07 -50.70
N PHE A 72 22.12 7.41 -50.13
CA PHE A 72 23.15 8.41 -50.51
C PHE A 72 23.21 9.82 -49.88
N ALA A 73 24.44 10.12 -49.45
CA ALA A 73 25.14 11.41 -49.28
C ALA A 73 24.72 12.29 -48.07
N SER A 74 25.56 12.48 -47.05
CA SER A 74 26.87 13.17 -47.00
C SER A 74 26.75 14.70 -47.10
N SER A 75 26.90 15.35 -45.95
CA SER A 75 27.39 16.72 -45.68
C SER A 75 27.15 16.97 -44.18
N ILE A 76 28.11 16.77 -43.27
CA ILE A 76 29.23 17.68 -42.98
C ILE A 76 28.84 19.13 -43.27
N LEU A 77 28.54 19.94 -42.24
CA LEU A 77 29.48 20.90 -41.64
C LEU A 77 28.77 21.92 -40.72
N PHE A 78 29.54 22.37 -39.73
CA PHE A 78 29.42 23.57 -38.87
C PHE A 78 28.59 23.44 -37.56
N VAL A 79 29.21 23.27 -36.37
CA VAL A 79 29.99 24.26 -35.53
C VAL A 79 29.02 25.00 -34.58
N TYR A 80 29.23 25.20 -33.27
CA TYR A 80 30.39 25.19 -32.38
C TYR A 80 29.91 25.16 -30.90
N LEU A 81 30.78 24.65 -30.02
CA LEU A 81 31.09 25.09 -28.64
C LEU A 81 29.95 25.35 -27.62
N ALA A 82 29.92 24.55 -26.54
CA ALA A 82 30.56 24.90 -25.26
C ALA A 82 29.95 24.08 -24.11
N SER A 83 30.77 23.26 -23.44
CA SER A 83 31.12 23.47 -22.03
C SER A 83 31.94 22.29 -21.54
N TRP A 84 33.23 22.56 -21.36
CA TRP A 84 34.20 21.66 -20.74
C TRP A 84 34.12 21.86 -19.23
N SER A 85 34.10 20.78 -18.47
CA SER A 85 34.57 20.76 -17.07
C SER A 85 35.35 19.47 -16.89
N LYS A 86 36.67 19.61 -16.69
CA LYS A 86 37.64 18.54 -16.41
C LYS A 86 37.48 17.99 -14.98
N PRO A 87 38.05 16.82 -14.65
CA PRO A 87 39.48 16.68 -14.27
C PRO A 87 40.18 15.62 -15.15
N ALA A 88 41.29 15.90 -15.85
CA ALA A 88 42.67 15.98 -15.37
C ALA A 88 43.30 14.63 -14.97
N ASP A 89 43.43 13.67 -15.91
CA ASP A 89 44.62 12.77 -15.98
C ASP A 89 44.87 12.02 -17.32
N GLU A 90 44.18 12.33 -18.42
CA GLU A 90 44.29 11.53 -19.67
C GLU A 90 45.27 12.08 -20.74
N ALA A 91 45.89 13.23 -20.52
CA ALA A 91 46.65 13.92 -21.58
C ALA A 91 47.96 13.21 -22.02
N LYS A 92 48.49 12.29 -21.22
CA LYS A 92 49.76 11.60 -21.53
C LYS A 92 49.61 10.38 -22.44
N ASN A 93 48.41 9.81 -22.54
CA ASN A 93 48.17 8.59 -23.32
C ASN A 93 47.70 8.90 -24.75
N LEU A 94 47.00 10.03 -24.93
CA LEU A 94 46.51 10.48 -26.24
C LEU A 94 47.65 10.91 -27.19
N GLU A 95 48.70 11.57 -26.69
CA GLU A 95 49.86 11.92 -27.53
C GLU A 95 50.63 10.67 -28.01
N SER A 96 50.76 9.63 -27.17
CA SER A 96 51.39 8.37 -27.59
C SER A 96 50.56 7.59 -28.61
N GLU A 97 49.23 7.63 -28.50
CA GLU A 97 48.32 7.01 -29.47
C GLU A 97 48.30 7.79 -30.80
N GLU A 98 48.24 9.12 -30.79
CA GLU A 98 48.32 9.92 -32.02
C GLU A 98 49.68 9.80 -32.71
N LEU A 99 50.78 9.70 -31.95
CA LEU A 99 52.13 9.47 -32.50
C LEU A 99 52.24 8.08 -33.14
N THR A 100 51.73 7.04 -32.49
CA THR A 100 51.74 5.68 -33.05
C THR A 100 50.87 5.55 -34.30
N VAL A 101 49.69 6.16 -34.32
CA VAL A 101 48.83 6.21 -35.52
C VAL A 101 49.52 6.97 -36.66
N SER A 102 50.15 8.11 -36.36
CA SER A 102 50.90 8.90 -37.34
C SER A 102 52.09 8.13 -37.93
N GLN A 103 52.79 7.35 -37.09
CA GLN A 103 53.88 6.48 -37.51
C GLN A 103 53.38 5.35 -38.42
N LEU A 104 52.25 4.72 -38.08
CA LEU A 104 51.63 3.66 -38.86
C LEU A 104 51.16 4.15 -40.23
N LEU A 105 50.53 5.33 -40.28
CA LEU A 105 50.11 5.96 -41.53
C LEU A 105 51.31 6.36 -42.42
N CYS A 106 52.40 6.84 -41.82
CA CYS A 106 53.65 7.15 -42.54
C CYS A 106 54.29 5.88 -43.11
N CYS A 107 54.35 4.80 -42.32
CA CYS A 107 54.82 3.49 -42.78
C CYS A 107 53.95 2.95 -43.92
N LEU A 108 52.61 3.02 -43.81
CA LEU A 108 51.70 2.59 -44.87
C LEU A 108 51.90 3.40 -46.15
N ARG A 109 52.07 4.72 -46.05
CA ARG A 109 52.31 5.59 -47.21
C ARG A 109 53.64 5.26 -47.89
N ASN A 110 54.70 5.03 -47.11
CA ASN A 110 56.00 4.61 -47.62
C ASN A 110 55.96 3.24 -48.29
N GLU A 111 55.27 2.26 -47.69
CA GLU A 111 55.10 0.93 -48.28
C GLU A 111 54.26 0.97 -49.56
N THR A 112 53.22 1.82 -49.61
CA THR A 112 52.42 2.04 -50.82
C THR A 112 53.28 2.60 -51.95
N GLN A 113 54.12 3.61 -51.65
CA GLN A 113 54.99 4.22 -52.64
C GLN A 113 56.12 3.28 -53.11
N LYS A 114 56.65 2.43 -52.23
CA LYS A 114 57.59 1.36 -52.62
C LYS A 114 56.92 0.36 -53.57
N ARG A 115 55.68 -0.03 -53.29
CA ARG A 115 54.92 -0.97 -54.13
C ARG A 115 54.69 -0.38 -55.54
N GLU A 116 54.31 0.89 -55.63
CA GLU A 116 54.16 1.58 -56.92
C GLU A 116 55.47 1.67 -57.72
N ASN A 117 56.61 1.93 -57.05
CA ASN A 117 57.92 1.96 -57.70
C ASN A 117 58.34 0.58 -58.23
N LEU A 118 58.11 -0.49 -57.45
CA LEU A 118 58.39 -1.86 -57.87
C LEU A 118 57.50 -2.28 -59.05
N GLU A 119 56.24 -1.84 -59.07
CA GLU A 119 55.31 -2.11 -60.17
C GLU A 119 55.74 -1.42 -61.47
N LYS A 120 56.24 -0.17 -61.39
CA LYS A 120 56.84 0.53 -62.54
C LYS A 120 58.10 -0.18 -63.05
N GLU A 121 58.98 -0.63 -62.16
CA GLU A 121 60.20 -1.34 -62.56
C GLU A 121 59.87 -2.69 -63.22
N LEU A 122 58.87 -3.42 -62.69
CA LEU A 122 58.38 -4.64 -63.29
C LEU A 122 57.82 -4.40 -64.70
N GLN A 123 57.07 -3.31 -64.89
CA GLN A 123 56.54 -2.94 -66.19
C GLN A 123 57.65 -2.58 -67.19
N ASN A 124 58.68 -1.84 -66.76
CA ASN A 124 59.86 -1.53 -67.56
C ASN A 124 60.64 -2.80 -67.96
N HIS A 125 60.80 -3.75 -67.04
CA HIS A 125 61.40 -5.04 -67.34
C HIS A 125 60.58 -5.87 -68.35
N LYS A 126 59.24 -5.85 -68.25
CA LYS A 126 58.36 -6.49 -69.22
C LYS A 126 58.49 -5.87 -70.62
N GLU A 127 58.56 -4.55 -70.70
CA GLU A 127 58.76 -3.83 -71.97
C GLU A 127 60.13 -4.13 -72.59
N ARG A 128 61.19 -4.17 -71.78
CA ARG A 128 62.53 -4.60 -72.25
C ARG A 128 62.55 -6.04 -72.72
N TYR A 129 61.85 -6.93 -72.02
CA TYR A 129 61.74 -8.33 -72.43
C TYR A 129 60.99 -8.47 -73.76
N PHE A 130 59.92 -7.70 -73.95
CA PHE A 130 59.16 -7.67 -75.21
C PHE A 130 60.00 -7.14 -76.37
N LEU A 131 60.75 -6.04 -76.16
CA LEU A 131 61.71 -5.51 -77.12
C LEU A 131 62.81 -6.51 -77.48
N TRP A 132 63.27 -7.29 -76.51
CA TRP A 132 64.28 -8.33 -76.71
C TRP A 132 63.72 -9.52 -77.50
N LEU A 133 62.45 -9.88 -77.29
CA LEU A 133 61.74 -10.87 -78.09
C LEU A 133 61.57 -10.42 -79.54
N ASP A 134 61.20 -9.15 -79.77
CA ASP A 134 61.09 -8.55 -81.10
C ASP A 134 62.46 -8.48 -81.81
N LEU A 135 63.54 -8.20 -81.07
CA LEU A 135 64.91 -8.20 -81.60
C LEU A 135 65.38 -9.61 -82.00
N LEU A 136 65.02 -10.62 -81.23
CA LEU A 136 65.27 -12.04 -81.54
C LEU A 136 64.45 -12.50 -82.76
N ALA A 137 63.20 -12.07 -82.88
CA ALA A 137 62.37 -12.35 -84.05
C ALA A 137 62.92 -11.70 -85.33
N GLY A 138 63.64 -10.57 -85.22
CA GLY A 138 64.34 -9.92 -86.33
C GLY A 138 65.68 -10.54 -86.75
N LEU A 139 66.25 -11.46 -85.95
CA LEU A 139 67.58 -12.05 -86.14
C LEU A 139 67.55 -13.49 -86.67
N GLN A 140 66.42 -13.93 -87.21
CA GLN A 140 66.27 -15.27 -87.78
C GLN A 140 66.92 -15.35 -89.18
N LEU A 141 68.26 -15.33 -89.21
CA LEU A 141 69.07 -15.69 -90.36
C LEU A 141 69.54 -17.15 -90.25
N SER A 142 69.39 -17.84 -91.37
CA SER A 142 69.70 -19.24 -91.67
C SER A 142 70.99 -19.82 -91.06
N TYR A 143 70.90 -21.06 -90.57
CA TYR A 143 72.00 -22.02 -90.60
C TYR A 143 71.43 -23.42 -90.91
N PRO A 144 71.89 -24.10 -91.98
CA PRO A 144 71.54 -25.48 -92.28
C PRO A 144 72.44 -26.46 -91.50
N GLU A 145 71.85 -27.55 -91.01
CA GLU A 145 72.56 -28.72 -90.51
C GLU A 145 73.39 -29.36 -91.64
N LEU A 146 74.70 -29.51 -91.43
CA LEU A 146 75.59 -30.24 -92.32
C LEU A 146 75.94 -31.60 -91.69
N SER A 147 75.43 -32.68 -92.29
CA SER A 147 75.87 -34.06 -92.00
C SER A 147 77.08 -34.41 -92.86
N ILE A 148 78.19 -34.82 -92.26
CA ILE A 148 79.40 -35.27 -92.95
C ILE A 148 79.49 -36.80 -92.85
N TYR A 149 79.41 -37.48 -94.01
CA TYR A 149 79.75 -38.89 -94.19
C TYR A 149 81.20 -39.05 -94.67
N ASN A 150 81.83 -40.15 -94.25
CA ASN A 150 83.24 -40.53 -94.41
C ASN A 150 83.63 -41.08 -95.81
N PHE A 151 84.83 -40.68 -96.29
CA PHE A 151 85.83 -41.35 -97.19
C PHE A 151 85.46 -41.77 -98.64
N PRO A 152 86.42 -41.97 -99.61
CA PRO A 152 87.90 -41.93 -99.52
C PRO A 152 88.68 -41.18 -100.65
N HIS A 153 89.95 -40.93 -100.31
CA HIS A 153 91.16 -40.53 -101.05
C HIS A 153 91.37 -41.11 -102.48
N PHE A 154 91.77 -40.27 -103.45
CA PHE A 154 92.77 -40.62 -104.50
C PHE A 154 93.35 -39.39 -105.25
N PHE A 155 94.64 -39.50 -105.62
CA PHE A 155 95.49 -38.68 -106.52
C PHE A 155 96.48 -37.61 -105.96
N LEU A 156 97.75 -38.05 -105.80
CA LEU A 156 99.07 -37.53 -106.24
C LEU A 156 99.28 -35.99 -106.37
N CYS A 157 100.41 -35.34 -106.02
CA CYS A 157 101.81 -35.75 -105.87
C CYS A 157 102.65 -34.60 -105.21
N LYS A 158 103.71 -34.95 -104.46
CA LYS A 158 104.93 -34.11 -104.22
C LYS A 158 104.84 -32.85 -103.34
N VAL A 159 104.16 -32.96 -102.19
CA VAL A 159 104.28 -32.11 -100.98
C VAL A 159 104.17 -33.02 -99.74
N GLY A 160 104.97 -34.10 -99.69
CA GLY A 160 104.71 -35.23 -98.78
C GLY A 160 104.96 -34.94 -97.29
N SER A 161 106.13 -34.37 -96.96
CA SER A 161 106.56 -34.22 -95.56
C SER A 161 105.81 -33.13 -94.79
N GLU A 162 105.42 -32.03 -95.46
CA GLU A 162 104.64 -30.94 -94.86
C GLU A 162 103.17 -31.32 -94.68
N VAL A 163 102.61 -32.11 -95.61
CA VAL A 163 101.25 -32.63 -95.51
C VAL A 163 101.18 -33.72 -94.43
N GLU A 164 102.21 -34.54 -94.25
CA GLU A 164 102.28 -35.53 -93.17
C GLU A 164 102.43 -34.89 -91.79
N THR A 165 103.25 -33.84 -91.63
CA THR A 165 103.32 -33.08 -90.38
C THR A 165 102.03 -32.34 -90.08
N LEU A 166 101.39 -31.75 -91.09
CA LEU A 166 100.07 -31.12 -90.97
C LEU A 166 99.00 -32.14 -90.62
N ASN A 167 99.03 -33.34 -91.21
CA ASN A 167 98.09 -34.43 -90.89
C ASN A 167 98.27 -34.92 -89.44
N LEU A 168 99.51 -35.03 -88.95
CA LEU A 168 99.79 -35.33 -87.54
C LEU A 168 99.30 -34.20 -86.61
N GLN A 169 99.48 -32.94 -86.99
CA GLN A 169 98.94 -31.79 -86.24
C GLN A 169 97.41 -31.79 -86.23
N VAL A 170 96.77 -32.09 -87.37
CA VAL A 170 95.31 -32.23 -87.48
C VAL A 170 94.83 -33.38 -86.61
N CYS A 171 95.48 -34.55 -86.63
CA CYS A 171 95.15 -35.66 -85.73
C CYS A 171 95.37 -35.33 -84.24
N ALA A 172 96.42 -34.56 -83.89
CA ALA A 172 96.66 -34.10 -82.53
C ALA A 172 95.56 -33.13 -82.06
N LEU A 173 95.21 -32.14 -82.89
CA LEU A 173 94.10 -31.22 -82.64
C LEU A 173 92.75 -31.95 -82.55
N PHE A 174 92.51 -32.97 -83.38
CA PHE A 174 91.31 -33.82 -83.27
C PHE A 174 91.26 -34.57 -81.94
N LYS A 175 92.39 -35.11 -81.47
CA LYS A 175 92.47 -35.76 -80.15
C LYS A 175 92.24 -34.76 -79.02
N GLU A 176 92.83 -33.57 -79.09
CA GLU A 176 92.62 -32.50 -78.10
C GLU A 176 91.17 -32.01 -78.09
N LEU A 177 90.54 -31.86 -79.26
CA LEU A 177 89.13 -31.50 -79.40
C LEU A 177 88.22 -32.59 -78.81
N GLN A 178 88.52 -33.86 -79.09
CA GLN A 178 87.79 -34.99 -78.55
C GLN A 178 87.94 -35.07 -77.03
N GLU A 179 89.14 -34.84 -76.49
CA GLU A 179 89.39 -34.76 -75.05
C GLU A 179 88.68 -33.56 -74.39
N ALA A 180 88.65 -32.40 -75.05
CA ALA A 180 87.90 -31.24 -74.60
C ALA A 180 86.38 -31.50 -74.61
N HIS A 181 85.88 -32.26 -75.59
CA HIS A 181 84.47 -32.63 -75.67
C HIS A 181 84.06 -33.61 -74.57
N GLU A 182 84.90 -34.60 -74.23
CA GLU A 182 84.65 -35.47 -73.07
C GLU A 182 84.71 -34.69 -71.75
N LYS A 183 85.69 -33.78 -71.58
CA LYS A 183 85.74 -32.87 -70.42
C LYS A 183 84.50 -31.98 -70.33
N LEU A 184 83.97 -31.53 -71.46
CA LEU A 184 82.71 -30.76 -71.51
C LEU A 184 81.53 -31.61 -71.02
N LYS A 185 81.38 -32.85 -71.51
CA LYS A 185 80.32 -33.76 -71.04
C LYS A 185 80.41 -34.04 -69.54
N GLU A 186 81.63 -34.24 -69.02
CA GLU A 186 81.86 -34.39 -67.59
C GLU A 186 81.45 -33.13 -66.82
N ALA A 187 81.81 -31.94 -67.32
CA ALA A 187 81.43 -30.67 -66.73
C ALA A 187 79.91 -30.43 -66.76
N GLU A 188 79.22 -30.78 -67.85
CA GLU A 188 77.76 -30.72 -67.98
C GLU A 188 77.07 -31.67 -66.99
N LEU A 189 77.60 -32.89 -66.83
CA LEU A 189 77.11 -33.85 -65.83
C LEU A 189 77.27 -33.30 -64.41
N ILE A 190 78.40 -32.66 -64.12
CA ILE A 190 78.65 -32.00 -62.82
C ILE A 190 77.69 -30.81 -62.64
N GLN A 191 77.52 -29.97 -63.65
CA GLN A 191 76.60 -28.84 -63.64
C GLN A 191 75.18 -29.30 -63.33
N LYS A 192 74.70 -30.36 -64.00
CA LYS A 192 73.37 -30.93 -63.76
C LYS A 192 73.22 -31.43 -62.33
N LYS A 193 74.23 -32.17 -61.80
CA LYS A 193 74.23 -32.62 -60.40
C LYS A 193 74.23 -31.46 -59.41
N LEU A 194 74.97 -30.39 -59.68
CA LEU A 194 74.99 -29.19 -58.83
C LEU A 194 73.65 -28.45 -58.90
N GLN A 195 73.05 -28.33 -60.07
CA GLN A 195 71.75 -27.71 -60.26
C GLN A 195 70.65 -28.48 -59.50
N GLU A 196 70.63 -29.82 -59.58
CA GLU A 196 69.73 -30.67 -58.81
C GLU A 196 69.92 -30.46 -57.30
N LYS A 197 71.17 -30.38 -56.82
CA LYS A 197 71.47 -30.07 -55.41
C LYS A 197 70.97 -28.69 -55.01
N CYS A 198 71.18 -27.65 -55.82
CA CYS A 198 70.69 -26.30 -55.55
C CYS A 198 69.16 -26.29 -55.45
N GLN A 199 68.45 -26.92 -56.38
CA GLN A 199 66.99 -27.02 -56.31
C GLN A 199 66.50 -27.78 -55.08
N VAL A 200 67.18 -28.85 -54.68
CA VAL A 200 66.85 -29.58 -53.44
C VAL A 200 67.08 -28.69 -52.21
N LEU A 201 68.16 -27.93 -52.17
CA LEU A 201 68.44 -26.99 -51.08
C LEU A 201 67.43 -25.84 -51.03
N GLU A 202 67.01 -25.31 -52.17
CA GLU A 202 65.94 -24.29 -52.25
C GLU A 202 64.62 -24.82 -51.70
N ARG A 203 64.20 -26.03 -52.12
CA ARG A 203 62.97 -26.67 -51.59
C ARG A 203 63.07 -26.91 -50.07
N LYS A 204 64.24 -27.32 -49.58
CA LYS A 204 64.47 -27.49 -48.13
C LYS A 204 64.43 -26.16 -47.39
N SER A 205 65.01 -25.11 -47.97
CA SER A 205 65.00 -23.76 -47.40
C SER A 205 63.57 -23.20 -47.32
N SER A 206 62.78 -23.35 -48.40
CA SER A 206 61.37 -22.93 -48.40
C SER A 206 60.52 -23.72 -47.41
N ALA A 207 60.74 -25.04 -47.29
CA ALA A 207 60.05 -25.86 -46.29
C ALA A 207 60.42 -25.43 -44.86
N ALA A 208 61.70 -25.22 -44.57
CA ALA A 208 62.16 -24.72 -43.27
C ALA A 208 61.61 -23.33 -42.93
N ALA A 209 61.44 -22.46 -43.92
CA ALA A 209 60.80 -21.16 -43.74
C ALA A 209 59.32 -21.27 -43.38
N SER A 210 58.57 -22.16 -44.04
CA SER A 210 57.17 -22.46 -43.70
C SER A 210 57.04 -23.04 -42.30
N GLU A 211 57.89 -24.01 -41.93
CA GLU A 211 57.92 -24.58 -40.58
C GLU A 211 58.26 -23.54 -39.51
N LEU A 212 59.10 -22.56 -39.82
CA LEU A 212 59.41 -21.46 -38.89
C LEU A 212 58.21 -20.54 -38.68
N ASP A 213 57.47 -20.22 -39.74
CA ASP A 213 56.24 -19.42 -39.64
C ASP A 213 55.17 -20.14 -38.81
N GLU A 214 54.94 -21.43 -39.06
CA GLU A 214 54.02 -22.25 -38.26
C GLU A 214 54.43 -22.27 -36.78
N LYS A 215 55.72 -22.41 -36.48
CA LYS A 215 56.23 -22.34 -35.10
C LYS A 215 55.99 -20.97 -34.47
N GLN A 216 56.16 -19.88 -35.21
CA GLN A 216 55.89 -18.53 -34.70
C GLN A 216 54.40 -18.33 -34.40
N GLN A 217 53.51 -18.81 -35.28
CA GLN A 217 52.07 -18.79 -35.06
C GLN A 217 51.69 -19.63 -33.82
N LEU A 218 52.25 -20.83 -33.67
CA LEU A 218 52.04 -21.66 -32.48
C LEU A 218 52.51 -20.96 -31.21
N VAL A 219 53.71 -20.36 -31.20
CA VAL A 219 54.22 -19.60 -30.05
C VAL A 219 53.29 -18.43 -29.69
N TYR A 220 52.77 -17.70 -30.68
CA TYR A 220 51.79 -16.65 -30.44
C TYR A 220 50.50 -17.20 -29.80
N THR A 221 49.97 -18.32 -30.31
CA THR A 221 48.77 -18.94 -29.74
C THR A 221 49.00 -19.46 -28.32
N ILE A 222 50.16 -20.07 -28.04
CA ILE A 222 50.54 -20.51 -26.69
C ILE A 222 50.55 -19.32 -25.75
N ARG A 223 51.24 -18.22 -26.13
CA ARG A 223 51.31 -17.02 -25.30
C ARG A 223 49.95 -16.39 -25.04
N LYS A 224 49.05 -16.42 -26.03
CA LYS A 224 47.66 -15.97 -25.87
C LYS A 224 46.91 -16.83 -24.86
N LEU A 225 47.04 -18.17 -24.94
CA LEU A 225 46.41 -19.09 -24.00
C LEU A 225 46.99 -18.97 -22.59
N GLU A 226 48.30 -18.77 -22.45
CA GLU A 226 48.97 -18.51 -21.17
C GLU A 226 48.37 -17.29 -20.48
N LEU A 227 48.21 -16.17 -21.20
CA LEU A 227 47.57 -14.96 -20.66
C LEU A 227 46.11 -15.20 -20.26
N GLN A 228 45.35 -15.99 -21.03
CA GLN A 228 43.97 -16.35 -20.66
C GLN A 228 43.93 -17.19 -19.38
N VAL A 229 44.83 -18.17 -19.26
CA VAL A 229 44.96 -18.99 -18.05
C VAL A 229 45.36 -18.13 -16.85
N GLU A 230 46.30 -17.20 -17.01
CA GLU A 230 46.70 -16.26 -15.96
C GLU A 230 45.53 -15.36 -15.52
N SER A 231 44.74 -14.85 -16.47
CA SER A 231 43.54 -14.05 -16.19
C SER A 231 42.51 -14.85 -15.40
N MET A 232 42.15 -16.04 -15.88
CA MET A 232 41.20 -16.93 -15.17
C MET A 232 41.72 -17.35 -13.79
N GLN A 233 43.03 -17.56 -13.65
CA GLN A 233 43.64 -17.90 -12.36
C GLN A 233 43.58 -16.71 -11.38
N ALA A 234 43.72 -15.48 -11.86
CA ALA A 234 43.57 -14.28 -11.04
C ALA A 234 42.12 -14.09 -10.60
N GLU A 235 41.15 -14.28 -11.50
CA GLU A 235 39.71 -14.25 -11.19
C GLU A 235 39.34 -15.32 -10.15
N PHE A 236 39.83 -16.55 -10.33
CA PHE A 236 39.60 -17.63 -9.36
C PHE A 236 40.14 -17.29 -7.97
N LYS A 237 41.36 -16.73 -7.87
CA LYS A 237 41.94 -16.31 -6.59
C LYS A 237 41.12 -15.20 -5.92
N LEU A 238 40.63 -14.24 -6.71
CA LEU A 238 39.79 -13.17 -6.20
C LEU A 238 38.46 -13.72 -5.67
N GLU A 239 37.82 -14.62 -6.42
CA GLU A 239 36.55 -15.24 -5.99
C GLU A 239 36.75 -16.16 -4.78
N GLN A 240 37.88 -16.86 -4.70
CA GLN A 240 38.27 -17.61 -3.51
C GLN A 240 38.45 -16.71 -2.29
N ALA A 241 39.08 -15.53 -2.44
CA ALA A 241 39.23 -14.57 -1.36
C ALA A 241 37.87 -14.02 -0.90
N LYS A 242 36.98 -13.66 -1.83
CA LYS A 242 35.62 -13.21 -1.51
C LYS A 242 34.82 -14.28 -0.76
N THR A 243 34.84 -15.52 -1.23
CA THR A 243 34.13 -16.62 -0.55
C THR A 243 34.69 -16.92 0.84
N GLN A 244 36.00 -16.75 1.06
CA GLN A 244 36.60 -16.83 2.40
C GLN A 244 36.17 -15.67 3.30
N GLU A 245 36.09 -14.45 2.76
CA GLU A 245 35.61 -13.27 3.50
C GLU A 245 34.14 -13.44 3.92
N GLU A 246 33.27 -13.88 3.00
CA GLU A 246 31.86 -14.16 3.32
C GLU A 246 31.72 -15.28 4.34
N ARG A 247 32.54 -16.34 4.26
CA ARG A 247 32.58 -17.40 5.28
C ARG A 247 32.97 -16.83 6.66
N ALA A 248 33.95 -15.93 6.71
CA ALA A 248 34.36 -15.27 7.96
C ALA A 248 33.23 -14.37 8.52
N LYS A 249 32.52 -13.62 7.66
CA LYS A 249 31.34 -12.83 8.06
C LYS A 249 30.23 -13.73 8.62
N CYS A 250 29.92 -14.84 7.97
CA CYS A 250 28.93 -15.81 8.46
C CYS A 250 29.33 -16.39 9.82
N SER A 251 30.61 -16.74 10.02
CA SER A 251 31.11 -17.23 11.32
C SER A 251 30.95 -16.16 12.41
N SER A 252 31.34 -14.92 12.13
CA SER A 252 31.20 -13.80 13.07
C SER A 252 29.74 -13.53 13.44
N LEU A 253 28.82 -13.58 12.46
CA LEU A 253 27.38 -13.46 12.71
C LEU A 253 26.84 -14.63 13.54
N GLN A 254 27.31 -15.85 13.27
CA GLN A 254 26.93 -17.02 14.05
C GLN A 254 27.37 -16.89 15.51
N ASP A 255 28.59 -16.39 15.76
CA ASP A 255 29.11 -16.15 17.11
C ASP A 255 28.32 -15.05 17.83
N ALA A 256 28.00 -13.96 17.14
CA ALA A 256 27.16 -12.88 17.68
C ALA A 256 25.74 -13.38 18.03
N TYR A 257 25.14 -14.19 17.16
CA TYR A 257 23.83 -14.80 17.40
C TYR A 257 23.87 -15.73 18.63
N ASN A 258 24.89 -16.59 18.72
CA ASN A 258 25.07 -17.49 19.86
C ASN A 258 25.24 -16.72 21.18
N LYS A 259 26.02 -15.63 21.16
CA LYS A 259 26.21 -14.75 22.32
C LYS A 259 24.91 -14.08 22.76
N LEU A 260 24.14 -13.51 21.83
CA LEU A 260 22.84 -12.91 22.15
C LEU A 260 21.86 -13.93 22.72
N ARG A 261 21.88 -15.16 22.18
CA ARG A 261 21.06 -16.26 22.69
C ARG A 261 21.44 -16.64 24.13
N SER A 262 22.72 -16.68 24.47
CA SER A 262 23.15 -16.90 25.86
C SER A 262 22.72 -15.76 26.79
N GLU A 263 22.90 -14.51 26.37
CA GLU A 263 22.48 -13.33 27.15
C GLU A 263 20.97 -13.32 27.42
N LEU A 264 20.15 -13.64 26.41
CA LEU A 264 18.70 -13.78 26.57
C LEU A 264 18.34 -14.88 27.56
N THR A 265 19.03 -16.01 27.49
CA THR A 265 18.80 -17.15 28.40
C THR A 265 19.17 -16.78 29.85
N GLU A 266 20.26 -16.05 30.05
CA GLU A 266 20.68 -15.55 31.36
C GLU A 266 19.69 -14.52 31.90
N ALA A 267 19.25 -13.56 31.07
CA ALA A 267 18.23 -12.58 31.45
C ALA A 267 16.91 -13.24 31.87
N MET A 268 16.51 -14.31 31.19
CA MET A 268 15.30 -15.04 31.57
C MET A 268 15.46 -15.74 32.93
N LYS A 269 16.63 -16.33 33.19
CA LYS A 269 16.94 -16.92 34.51
C LYS A 269 16.96 -15.88 35.62
N THR A 270 17.51 -14.68 35.38
CA THR A 270 17.52 -13.61 36.38
C THR A 270 16.12 -13.10 36.67
N ILE A 271 15.27 -12.97 35.65
CA ILE A 271 13.84 -12.63 35.83
C ILE A 271 13.14 -13.67 36.69
N ASP A 272 13.32 -14.95 36.41
CA ASP A 272 12.68 -16.02 37.18
C ASP A 272 13.19 -16.11 38.62
N GLU A 273 14.48 -15.85 38.84
CA GLU A 273 15.07 -15.72 40.18
C GLU A 273 14.50 -14.52 40.93
N MET A 274 14.35 -13.36 40.28
CA MET A 274 13.71 -12.18 40.89
C MET A 274 12.26 -12.45 41.24
N LYS A 275 11.49 -13.10 40.35
CA LYS A 275 10.09 -13.48 40.64
C LYS A 275 9.99 -14.40 41.85
N ARG A 276 10.87 -15.40 41.97
CA ARG A 276 10.92 -16.28 43.15
C ARG A 276 11.23 -15.50 44.42
N LYS A 277 12.24 -14.61 44.39
CA LYS A 277 12.57 -13.75 45.52
C LYS A 277 11.44 -12.81 45.93
N GLU A 278 10.71 -12.24 44.97
CA GLU A 278 9.55 -11.40 45.27
C GLU A 278 8.39 -12.22 45.86
N LEU A 279 8.15 -13.45 45.38
CA LEU A 279 7.21 -14.37 46.01
C LEU A 279 7.60 -14.74 47.45
N ASP A 280 8.90 -14.90 47.72
CA ASP A 280 9.40 -15.20 49.08
C ASP A 280 9.40 -13.97 50.00
N ARG A 281 9.57 -12.75 49.45
CA ARG A 281 9.56 -11.48 50.21
C ARG A 281 8.17 -11.04 50.62
N VAL A 282 7.18 -11.36 49.80
CA VAL A 282 5.78 -11.07 50.11
C VAL A 282 5.37 -12.06 51.20
N ASP A 283 5.35 -11.60 52.45
CA ASP A 283 4.84 -12.37 53.57
C ASP A 283 3.40 -12.77 53.28
N LYS A 284 3.23 -14.00 52.82
CA LYS A 284 1.93 -14.55 52.41
C LYS A 284 0.87 -14.38 53.50
N ALA A 285 1.28 -14.51 54.76
CA ALA A 285 0.43 -14.29 55.92
C ALA A 285 -0.05 -12.83 56.05
N VAL A 286 0.80 -11.83 55.76
CA VAL A 286 0.43 -10.41 55.81
C VAL A 286 -0.53 -10.06 54.67
N LEU A 287 -0.31 -10.61 53.47
CA LEU A 287 -1.26 -10.45 52.37
C LEU A 287 -2.63 -11.05 52.70
N GLU A 288 -2.66 -12.28 53.19
CA GLU A 288 -3.90 -12.95 53.57
C GLU A 288 -4.65 -12.17 54.68
N GLU A 289 -3.92 -11.65 55.67
CA GLU A 289 -4.49 -10.80 56.73
C GLU A 289 -5.07 -9.49 56.16
N LEU A 290 -4.36 -8.83 55.25
CA LEU A 290 -4.83 -7.60 54.60
C LEU A 290 -6.07 -7.86 53.74
N THR A 291 -6.08 -8.95 52.97
CA THR A 291 -7.24 -9.35 52.17
C THR A 291 -8.47 -9.59 53.07
N ALA A 292 -8.30 -10.34 54.17
CA ALA A 292 -9.40 -10.57 55.11
C ALA A 292 -9.92 -9.26 55.75
N LYS A 293 -9.02 -8.31 56.07
CA LYS A 293 -9.43 -6.99 56.60
C LYS A 293 -10.22 -6.18 55.59
N VAL A 294 -9.85 -6.24 54.30
CA VAL A 294 -10.58 -5.56 53.22
C VAL A 294 -11.97 -6.17 53.07
N GLU A 295 -12.08 -7.50 53.02
CA GLU A 295 -13.38 -8.19 52.91
C GLU A 295 -14.32 -7.85 54.07
N LEU A 296 -13.80 -7.81 55.31
CA LEU A 296 -14.58 -7.41 56.48
C LEU A 296 -15.04 -5.95 56.41
N ALA A 297 -14.18 -5.05 55.93
CA ALA A 297 -14.53 -3.64 55.75
C ALA A 297 -15.62 -3.46 54.69
N GLU A 298 -15.55 -4.21 53.58
CA GLU A 298 -16.55 -4.21 52.51
C GLU A 298 -17.91 -4.71 53.02
N GLN A 299 -17.94 -5.82 53.78
CA GLN A 299 -19.17 -6.34 54.38
C GLN A 299 -19.78 -5.35 55.37
N ALA A 300 -18.96 -4.71 56.21
CA ALA A 300 -19.42 -3.70 57.16
C ALA A 300 -20.01 -2.49 56.44
N LEU A 301 -19.38 -2.06 55.33
CA LEU A 301 -19.88 -0.96 54.50
C LEU A 301 -21.22 -1.31 53.87
N ALA A 302 -21.37 -2.51 53.30
CA ALA A 302 -22.63 -3.00 52.74
C ALA A 302 -23.75 -3.05 53.79
N ALA A 303 -23.45 -3.52 55.01
CA ALA A 303 -24.41 -3.54 56.11
C ALA A 303 -24.84 -2.13 56.56
N LYS A 304 -23.92 -1.17 56.57
CA LYS A 304 -24.23 0.24 56.85
C LYS A 304 -25.09 0.86 55.75
N GLN A 305 -24.82 0.52 54.49
CA GLN A 305 -25.62 0.97 53.35
C GLN A 305 -27.07 0.46 53.45
N PHE A 306 -27.27 -0.82 53.76
CA PHE A 306 -28.60 -1.38 53.97
C PHE A 306 -29.39 -0.65 55.06
N LYS A 307 -28.75 -0.36 56.21
CA LYS A 307 -29.38 0.42 57.30
C LYS A 307 -29.71 1.85 56.87
N MET A 308 -28.86 2.47 56.06
CA MET A 308 -29.13 3.81 55.54
C MET A 308 -30.36 3.81 54.64
N ASP A 309 -30.52 2.79 53.80
CA ASP A 309 -31.65 2.68 52.89
C ASP A 309 -32.96 2.35 53.64
N GLU A 310 -32.90 1.51 54.68
CA GLU A 310 -34.01 1.28 55.61
C GLU A 310 -34.44 2.58 56.31
N MET A 311 -33.49 3.34 56.85
CA MET A 311 -33.77 4.62 57.50
C MET A 311 -34.38 5.63 56.53
N LYS A 312 -33.90 5.71 55.28
CA LYS A 312 -34.48 6.59 54.25
C LYS A 312 -35.93 6.21 53.95
N GLN A 313 -36.24 4.92 53.87
CA GLN A 313 -37.62 4.46 53.66
C GLN A 313 -38.54 4.86 54.82
N ILE A 314 -38.06 4.74 56.07
CA ILE A 314 -38.81 5.17 57.26
C ILE A 314 -39.05 6.67 57.23
N ILE A 315 -38.03 7.47 56.89
CA ILE A 315 -38.15 8.93 56.79
C ILE A 315 -39.20 9.31 55.75
N ALA A 316 -39.15 8.73 54.55
CA ALA A 316 -40.12 9.02 53.49
C ALA A 316 -41.57 8.71 53.92
N LYS A 317 -41.77 7.60 54.65
CA LYS A 317 -43.10 7.27 55.21
C LYS A 317 -43.54 8.27 56.28
N GLN A 318 -42.62 8.68 57.15
CA GLN A 318 -42.93 9.69 58.18
C GLN A 318 -43.25 11.04 57.55
N GLU A 319 -42.60 11.42 56.45
CA GLU A 319 -42.91 12.64 55.70
C GLU A 319 -44.34 12.59 55.13
N GLU A 320 -44.76 11.46 54.55
CA GLU A 320 -46.15 11.25 54.09
C GLU A 320 -47.15 11.37 55.26
N ASP A 321 -46.89 10.71 56.39
CA ASP A 321 -47.74 10.79 57.58
C ASP A 321 -47.84 12.24 58.11
N LEU A 322 -46.74 13.01 58.07
CA LEU A 322 -46.74 14.42 58.45
C LEU A 322 -47.60 15.28 57.50
N GLU A 323 -47.56 15.01 56.20
CA GLU A 323 -48.43 15.67 55.21
C GLU A 323 -49.91 15.38 55.49
N THR A 324 -50.27 14.12 55.78
CA THR A 324 -51.67 13.78 56.15
C THR A 324 -52.11 14.50 57.42
N MET A 325 -51.23 14.59 58.43
CA MET A 325 -51.53 15.29 59.67
C MET A 325 -51.73 16.80 59.44
N ALA A 326 -50.98 17.41 58.52
CA ALA A 326 -51.16 18.81 58.15
C ALA A 326 -52.55 19.06 57.52
N VAL A 327 -53.00 18.16 56.64
CA VAL A 327 -54.34 18.23 56.03
C VAL A 327 -55.44 18.08 57.09
N LEU A 328 -55.32 17.11 57.99
CA LEU A 328 -56.30 16.89 59.06
C LEU A 328 -56.38 18.10 60.02
N ARG A 329 -55.25 18.75 60.32
CA ARG A 329 -55.23 19.99 61.11
C ARG A 329 -55.96 21.12 60.38
N ALA A 330 -55.68 21.33 59.09
CA ALA A 330 -56.38 22.33 58.29
C ALA A 330 -57.90 22.04 58.22
N GLN A 331 -58.28 20.77 58.08
CA GLN A 331 -59.70 20.37 58.09
C GLN A 331 -60.37 20.72 59.43
N MET A 332 -59.69 20.47 60.56
CA MET A 332 -60.18 20.85 61.89
C MET A 332 -60.37 22.36 62.02
N GLU A 333 -59.41 23.16 61.55
CA GLU A 333 -59.49 24.63 61.58
C GLU A 333 -60.67 25.16 60.75
N VAL A 334 -60.90 24.61 59.56
CA VAL A 334 -62.05 24.96 58.71
C VAL A 334 -63.36 24.63 59.41
N TYR A 335 -63.52 23.42 59.96
CA TYR A 335 -64.75 23.05 60.68
C TYR A 335 -64.99 23.90 61.93
N CYS A 336 -63.95 24.23 62.69
CA CYS A 336 -64.06 25.14 63.83
C CYS A 336 -64.53 26.53 63.36
N SER A 337 -63.95 27.07 62.29
CA SER A 337 -64.36 28.35 61.70
C SER A 337 -65.80 28.33 61.21
N ASP A 338 -66.19 27.29 60.46
CA ASP A 338 -67.55 27.11 59.94
C ASP A 338 -68.58 27.02 61.08
N PHE A 339 -68.26 26.29 62.15
CA PHE A 339 -69.11 26.19 63.32
C PHE A 339 -69.32 27.56 63.99
N HIS A 340 -68.25 28.35 64.16
CA HIS A 340 -68.35 29.69 64.73
C HIS A 340 -69.12 30.66 63.82
N ALA A 341 -68.91 30.59 62.50
CA ALA A 341 -69.64 31.39 61.53
C ALA A 341 -71.14 31.06 61.52
N GLU A 342 -71.51 29.77 61.50
CA GLU A 342 -72.90 29.31 61.57
C GLU A 342 -73.56 29.76 62.87
N ARG A 343 -72.84 29.68 64.00
CA ARG A 343 -73.34 30.15 65.29
C ARG A 343 -73.60 31.65 65.28
N ALA A 344 -72.65 32.46 64.81
CA ALA A 344 -72.82 33.91 64.71
C ALA A 344 -73.98 34.28 63.77
N ALA A 345 -74.15 33.56 62.65
CA ALA A 345 -75.28 33.73 61.74
C ALA A 345 -76.61 33.40 62.44
N ARG A 346 -76.68 32.30 63.20
CA ARG A 346 -77.88 31.93 63.97
C ARG A 346 -78.22 32.94 65.06
N GLU A 347 -77.22 33.44 65.78
CA GLU A 347 -77.40 34.48 66.80
C GLU A 347 -77.94 35.76 66.16
N LYS A 348 -77.40 36.19 65.00
CA LYS A 348 -77.91 37.34 64.25
C LYS A 348 -79.36 37.15 63.78
N ILE A 349 -79.69 35.99 63.22
CA ILE A 349 -81.09 35.66 62.83
C ILE A 349 -82.00 35.70 64.05
N HIS A 350 -81.52 35.19 65.19
CA HIS A 350 -82.28 35.21 66.44
C HIS A 350 -82.49 36.64 66.96
N GLU A 351 -81.47 37.50 66.88
CA GLU A 351 -81.58 38.93 67.22
C GLU A 351 -82.59 39.65 66.31
N GLU A 352 -82.52 39.46 64.99
CA GLU A 352 -83.47 40.04 64.03
C GLU A 352 -84.90 39.54 64.27
N LYS A 353 -85.07 38.24 64.59
CA LYS A 353 -86.35 37.64 64.95
C LYS A 353 -86.93 38.27 66.22
N GLU A 354 -86.10 38.49 67.23
CA GLU A 354 -86.52 39.13 68.48
C GLU A 354 -86.93 40.59 68.24
N GLN A 355 -86.15 41.32 67.42
CA GLN A 355 -86.49 42.69 67.01
C GLN A 355 -87.85 42.76 66.31
N LEU A 356 -88.12 41.84 65.37
CA LEU A 356 -89.41 41.76 64.67
C LEU A 356 -90.54 41.36 65.62
N ALA A 357 -90.31 40.45 66.58
CA ALA A 357 -91.30 40.06 67.58
C ALA A 357 -91.71 41.24 68.48
N VAL A 358 -90.75 42.07 68.89
CA VAL A 358 -91.01 43.30 69.65
C VAL A 358 -91.80 44.32 68.81
N GLN A 359 -91.44 44.50 67.53
CA GLN A 359 -92.20 45.37 66.62
C GLN A 359 -93.65 44.91 66.42
N LEU A 360 -93.86 43.60 66.22
CA LEU A 360 -95.21 43.01 66.13
C LEU A 360 -96.00 43.20 67.43
N ALA A 361 -95.37 43.00 68.60
CA ALA A 361 -96.01 43.21 69.89
C ALA A 361 -96.43 44.68 70.11
N TYR A 362 -95.60 45.63 69.65
CA TYR A 362 -95.93 47.06 69.66
C TYR A 362 -97.15 47.37 68.78
N LEU A 363 -97.14 46.91 67.51
CA LEU A 363 -98.25 47.13 66.57
C LEU A 363 -99.56 46.49 67.06
N LEU A 364 -99.51 45.28 67.60
CA LEU A 364 -100.68 44.62 68.19
C LEU A 364 -101.21 45.39 69.42
N LYS A 365 -100.33 45.97 70.23
CA LYS A 365 -100.73 46.81 71.38
C LYS A 365 -101.36 48.11 70.90
N GLU A 366 -100.80 48.74 69.87
CA GLU A 366 -101.36 49.94 69.25
C GLU A 366 -102.74 49.66 68.64
N GLN A 367 -102.91 48.55 67.92
CA GLN A 367 -104.21 48.09 67.42
C GLN A 367 -105.21 47.87 68.56
N ARG A 368 -104.82 47.19 69.64
CA ARG A 368 -105.67 47.02 70.84
C ARG A 368 -106.04 48.36 71.47
N ASN A 369 -105.12 49.31 71.56
CA ASN A 369 -105.41 50.64 72.11
C ASN A 369 -106.41 51.40 71.23
N LEU A 370 -106.28 51.32 69.91
CA LEU A 370 -107.25 51.90 68.96
C LEU A 370 -108.61 51.21 69.05
N ASP A 371 -108.64 49.88 69.17
CA ASP A 371 -109.85 49.10 69.41
C ASP A 371 -110.48 49.45 70.76
N ASP A 372 -109.70 49.66 71.81
CA ASP A 372 -110.15 50.06 73.13
C ASP A 372 -110.62 51.51 73.15
N LEU A 373 -110.00 52.43 72.40
CA LEU A 373 -110.51 53.80 72.21
C LEU A 373 -111.83 53.78 71.42
N SER A 374 -111.93 52.95 70.39
CA SER A 374 -113.15 52.72 69.63
C SER A 374 -114.26 52.14 70.54
N ARG A 375 -113.94 51.12 71.34
CA ARG A 375 -114.85 50.50 72.31
C ARG A 375 -115.22 51.41 73.46
N ASN A 376 -114.29 52.20 74.00
CA ASN A 376 -114.54 53.14 75.09
C ASN A 376 -115.38 54.31 74.60
N SER A 377 -115.18 54.79 73.38
CA SER A 377 -116.10 55.72 72.73
C SER A 377 -117.51 55.12 72.62
N LEU A 378 -117.62 53.85 72.22
CA LEU A 378 -118.89 53.11 72.15
C LEU A 378 -119.52 52.87 73.54
N ALA A 379 -118.71 52.55 74.55
CA ALA A 379 -119.13 52.25 75.91
C ALA A 379 -119.48 53.52 76.70
N GLU A 380 -118.82 54.65 76.45
CA GLU A 380 -119.20 55.96 76.98
C GLU A 380 -120.55 56.41 76.40
N MET A 381 -120.79 56.16 75.09
CA MET A 381 -122.12 56.35 74.50
C MET A 381 -123.19 55.48 75.18
N GLN A 382 -122.85 54.25 75.59
CA GLN A 382 -123.79 53.33 76.27
C GLN A 382 -123.98 53.66 77.77
N SER A 383 -122.94 54.14 78.46
CA SER A 383 -122.92 54.35 79.92
C SER A 383 -123.77 55.53 80.41
N ARG A 384 -124.32 56.36 79.50
CA ARG A 384 -125.30 57.39 79.86
C ARG A 384 -126.70 56.84 80.16
N HIS A 385 -126.96 55.53 80.01
CA HIS A 385 -128.29 54.94 80.24
C HIS A 385 -128.30 53.51 80.82
N GLY A 386 -128.18 53.37 82.15
CA GLY A 386 -128.98 52.37 82.88
C GLY A 386 -128.22 51.42 83.84
N ALA A 387 -128.77 51.30 85.06
CA ALA A 387 -128.42 50.32 86.07
C ALA A 387 -129.45 49.17 86.11
N ARG A 388 -129.00 47.90 86.21
CA ARG A 388 -129.63 46.82 87.02
C ARG A 388 -128.97 45.44 86.88
N ALA A 389 -129.06 44.72 88.00
CA ALA A 389 -129.15 43.27 88.18
C ALA A 389 -127.85 42.44 88.25
N ALA A 390 -127.55 41.99 89.48
CA ALA A 390 -126.69 40.86 89.76
C ALA A 390 -127.55 39.66 90.23
N GLY A 391 -127.25 38.49 89.66
CA GLY A 391 -127.42 37.18 90.29
C GLY A 391 -128.71 36.41 89.98
N ASN A 392 -128.64 35.43 89.06
CA ASN A 392 -128.98 34.03 89.38
C ASN A 392 -128.60 33.05 88.26
N ARG A 393 -128.35 31.80 88.67
CA ARG A 393 -128.53 30.52 87.97
C ARG A 393 -127.44 29.99 87.03
N GLU A 394 -126.72 29.03 87.61
CA GLU A 394 -126.44 27.71 87.02
C GLU A 394 -127.67 27.13 86.28
N HIS A 395 -127.44 26.51 85.12
CA HIS A 395 -128.02 25.24 84.63
C HIS A 395 -127.15 24.72 83.46
N SER A 396 -126.84 23.42 83.51
CA SER A 396 -126.15 22.54 82.55
C SER A 396 -126.90 22.38 81.20
N PRO A 397 -126.60 21.44 80.25
CA PRO A 397 -125.46 20.52 80.04
C PRO A 397 -125.01 20.38 78.55
N HIS A 398 -123.92 19.65 78.23
CA HIS A 398 -123.91 18.59 77.18
C HIS A 398 -122.56 17.83 77.05
N LEU A 399 -122.65 16.51 77.26
CA LEU A 399 -122.04 15.33 76.61
C LEU A 399 -120.53 15.18 76.28
N VAL A 400 -119.93 14.11 76.88
CA VAL A 400 -119.15 12.97 76.29
C VAL A 400 -117.83 13.33 75.54
N GLN A 401 -116.64 12.74 75.71
CA GLN A 401 -116.23 11.35 75.98
C GLN A 401 -114.80 11.25 76.55
N ARG A 402 -114.55 10.09 77.15
CA ARG A 402 -113.36 9.51 77.81
C ARG A 402 -112.21 9.11 76.85
N GLY A 403 -110.96 9.22 77.32
CA GLY A 403 -109.93 8.16 77.18
C GLY A 403 -108.58 8.47 76.52
N THR A 404 -107.51 8.48 77.35
CA THR A 404 -106.17 7.83 77.19
C THR A 404 -105.38 7.86 75.87
N GLY A 405 -104.07 8.14 75.99
CA GLY A 405 -103.01 7.84 75.00
C GLY A 405 -102.28 9.11 74.57
N SER A 406 -101.02 9.36 74.97
CA SER A 406 -99.84 8.99 74.18
C SER A 406 -100.08 9.14 72.67
N GLN A 407 -99.55 10.21 72.08
CA GLN A 407 -98.80 10.25 70.81
C GLN A 407 -98.90 11.62 70.14
N ASP A 408 -97.75 12.06 69.61
CA ASP A 408 -97.51 13.01 68.52
C ASP A 408 -98.57 14.06 68.17
N TRP A 409 -98.22 15.34 68.39
CA TRP A 409 -98.66 16.40 67.49
C TRP A 409 -97.67 16.50 66.32
N SER A 410 -98.15 15.91 65.23
CA SER A 410 -97.71 15.97 63.84
C SER A 410 -97.31 17.38 63.42
N GLN A 411 -96.12 17.53 62.83
CA GLN A 411 -95.94 17.58 61.39
C GLN A 411 -96.92 18.52 60.68
N GLN A 412 -96.43 19.75 60.49
CA GLN A 412 -96.92 20.64 59.45
C GLN A 412 -96.33 20.15 58.12
N ARG A 413 -97.22 19.62 57.29
CA ARG A 413 -97.08 19.13 55.91
C ARG A 413 -95.88 19.72 55.13
N ASN A 414 -94.89 18.89 54.86
CA ASN A 414 -94.23 18.84 53.56
C ASN A 414 -94.63 17.50 52.95
N ILE A 415 -95.40 17.52 51.86
CA ILE A 415 -95.65 16.32 51.06
C ILE A 415 -94.30 16.01 50.40
N SER A 416 -93.52 15.11 51.00
CA SER A 416 -92.30 14.61 50.40
C SER A 416 -92.70 13.74 49.21
N MET A 417 -92.59 14.30 48.00
CA MET A 417 -92.67 13.52 46.76
C MET A 417 -91.44 12.62 46.70
N TYR A 418 -91.65 11.32 46.86
CA TYR A 418 -90.60 10.32 46.74
C TYR A 418 -90.56 9.82 45.31
N SER A 419 -89.51 10.16 44.57
CA SER A 419 -89.33 9.72 43.18
C SER A 419 -88.26 8.64 43.08
N CYS A 420 -88.53 7.62 42.25
CA CYS A 420 -87.53 6.60 41.94
C CYS A 420 -86.40 7.22 41.11
N PRO A 421 -85.13 7.14 41.53
CA PRO A 421 -84.03 7.77 40.80
C PRO A 421 -83.72 7.10 39.46
N LYS A 422 -84.35 5.95 39.14
CA LYS A 422 -84.15 5.24 37.86
C LYS A 422 -85.20 5.60 36.81
N CYS A 423 -86.48 5.73 37.19
CA CYS A 423 -87.59 5.99 36.26
C CYS A 423 -88.38 7.28 36.56
N GLU A 424 -88.01 8.00 37.61
CA GLU A 424 -88.62 9.27 38.07
C GLU A 424 -90.11 9.20 38.42
N GLU A 425 -90.68 8.01 38.60
CA GLU A 425 -92.07 7.83 39.00
C GLU A 425 -92.28 8.29 40.46
N ILE A 426 -93.27 9.17 40.67
CA ILE A 426 -93.55 9.80 41.97
C ILE A 426 -94.54 8.95 42.75
N LEU A 427 -94.12 8.49 43.91
CA LEU A 427 -94.89 7.59 44.77
C LEU A 427 -95.28 8.29 46.08
N PRO A 428 -96.46 7.94 46.63
CA PRO A 428 -97.10 8.71 47.70
C PRO A 428 -96.40 8.60 49.07
N ASP A 429 -95.58 7.57 49.27
CA ASP A 429 -94.88 7.29 50.51
C ASP A 429 -93.60 6.45 50.29
N LEU A 430 -92.74 6.44 51.30
CA LEU A 430 -91.41 5.83 51.23
C LEU A 430 -91.45 4.29 51.13
N ASP A 431 -92.43 3.63 51.77
CA ASP A 431 -92.53 2.17 51.73
C ASP A 431 -92.88 1.69 50.31
N THR A 432 -93.81 2.41 49.65
CA THR A 432 -94.14 2.17 48.24
C THR A 432 -92.95 2.41 47.31
N LEU A 433 -92.12 3.44 47.57
CA LEU A 433 -90.88 3.66 46.82
C LEU A 433 -89.87 2.52 47.04
N GLN A 434 -89.73 2.03 48.27
CA GLN A 434 -88.73 1.02 48.61
C GLN A 434 -89.02 -0.33 47.95
N ILE A 435 -90.31 -0.70 47.87
CA ILE A 435 -90.76 -1.88 47.10
C ILE A 435 -90.51 -1.66 45.61
N HIS A 436 -90.93 -0.50 45.07
CA HIS A 436 -90.74 -0.19 43.65
C HIS A 436 -89.26 -0.20 43.23
N VAL A 437 -88.36 0.40 44.03
CA VAL A 437 -86.92 0.44 43.72
C VAL A 437 -86.31 -0.97 43.69
N MET A 438 -86.79 -1.90 44.51
CA MET A 438 -86.31 -3.29 44.51
C MET A 438 -86.67 -4.01 43.20
N ASP A 439 -87.87 -3.78 42.67
CA ASP A 439 -88.31 -4.33 41.38
C ASP A 439 -87.71 -3.55 40.20
N CYS A 440 -87.51 -2.24 40.35
CA CYS A 440 -87.04 -1.35 39.29
C CYS A 440 -85.52 -1.41 39.08
N ILE A 441 -84.72 -1.79 40.09
CA ILE A 441 -83.26 -1.92 39.96
C ILE A 441 -82.83 -3.15 39.15
N ASN A 442 -83.64 -4.20 39.10
CA ASN A 442 -83.37 -5.40 38.28
C ASN A 442 -83.63 -5.20 36.78
#